data_AF-A0A7Y5FRP6-F1
#
_entry.id   AF-A0A7Y5FRP6-F1
#
_cell.length_a   1.000
_cell.length_b   1.000
_cell.length_c   1.000
_cell.angle_alpha   90.00
_cell.angle_beta   90.00
_cell.angle_gamma   90.00
#
_symmetry.space_group_name_H-M   'P 1'
#
loop_
_entity.id
_entity.type
_entity.pdbx_description
1 polymer ?
#
loop_
_entity_poly.entity_id
_entity_poly.type
_entity_poly.pdbx_seq_one_letter_code
_entity_poly.pdbx_strand_id
1 'polypeptide(L)' 'MVTIIVADNGVGMPANINIRETNTLGLQLVTSLVEQIDGELKMENNKGTIFTITFKQIQ' A
#
# COMPACT_ATOMS: atom_id res chain seq x y z
N MET A 1 -0.33 -12.74 12.67
CA MET A 1 -0.37 -11.90 11.45
C MET A 1 -0.58 -10.47 11.89
N VAL A 2 0.09 -9.51 11.24
CA VAL A 2 -0.02 -8.09 11.54
C VAL A 2 -0.62 -7.39 10.33
N THR A 3 -1.55 -6.47 10.58
CA THR A 3 -2.17 -5.63 9.56
C THR A 3 -1.97 -4.17 9.93
N ILE A 4 -1.40 -3.39 9.01
CA ILE A 4 -1.25 -1.94 9.11
C ILE A 4 -2.19 -1.31 8.09
N ILE A 5 -2.99 -0.35 8.54
CA ILE A 5 -3.92 0.39 7.69
C ILE A 5 -3.58 1.87 7.80
N VAL A 6 -3.35 2.51 6.65
CA VAL A 6 -3.18 3.95 6.53
C VAL A 6 -4.29 4.48 5.63
N ALA A 7 -5.08 5.41 6.15
CA ALA A 7 -6.23 5.95 5.44
C ALA A 7 -6.24 7.48 5.50
N ASP A 8 -6.60 8.09 4.37
CA ASP A 8 -6.95 9.49 4.27
C ASP A 8 -8.40 9.65 3.80
N ASN A 9 -8.97 10.83 4.01
CA ASN A 9 -10.31 11.22 3.56
C ASN A 9 -10.27 12.30 2.47
N GLY A 10 -9.18 12.33 1.71
CA GLY A 10 -8.94 13.29 0.64
C GLY A 10 -9.64 12.92 -0.67
N VAL A 11 -9.12 13.47 -1.77
CA VAL A 11 -9.67 13.25 -3.12
C VAL A 11 -9.43 11.83 -3.65
N GLY A 12 -8.53 11.07 -3.02
CA GLY A 12 -8.14 9.75 -3.47
C GLY A 12 -7.08 9.74 -4.56
N MET A 13 -6.73 8.55 -5.04
CA MET A 13 -5.76 8.35 -6.11
C MET A 13 -6.43 8.39 -7.50
N PRO A 14 -5.69 8.71 -8.58
CA PRO A 14 -6.18 8.52 -9.94
C PRO A 14 -6.58 7.07 -10.22
N ALA A 15 -7.70 6.84 -10.92
CA ALA A 15 -8.25 5.50 -11.17
C ALA A 15 -7.33 4.57 -11.99
N ASN A 16 -6.34 5.13 -12.67
CA ASN A 16 -5.40 4.41 -13.53
C ASN A 16 -4.02 4.17 -12.87
N ILE A 17 -3.84 4.45 -11.58
CA ILE A 17 -2.60 4.12 -10.89
C ILE A 17 -2.50 2.61 -10.69
N ASN A 18 -1.44 2.01 -11.24
CA ASN A 18 -0.98 0.69 -10.84
C ASN A 18 0.10 0.86 -9.76
N ILE A 19 -0.25 0.64 -8.49
CA ILE A 19 0.70 0.79 -7.37
C ILE A 19 1.88 -0.20 -7.43
N ARG A 20 1.72 -1.31 -8.15
CA ARG A 20 2.76 -2.33 -8.35
C ARG A 20 3.71 -1.97 -9.49
N GLU A 21 3.30 -1.08 -10.39
CA GLU A 21 4.07 -0.60 -11.54
C GLU A 21 4.17 0.93 -11.53
N THR A 22 4.45 1.48 -10.35
CA THR A 22 4.56 2.93 -10.16
C THR A 22 5.92 3.47 -10.64
N ASN A 23 5.88 4.63 -11.30
CA ASN A 23 7.08 5.37 -11.72
C ASN A 23 7.65 6.28 -10.61
N THR A 24 6.99 6.36 -9.45
CA THR A 24 7.42 7.26 -8.36
C THR A 24 8.26 6.52 -7.33
N LEU A 25 9.38 7.12 -6.96
CA LEU A 25 10.32 6.55 -5.99
C LEU A 25 9.65 6.19 -4.65
N GLY A 26 8.74 7.05 -4.16
CA GLY A 26 8.06 6.82 -2.88
C GLY A 26 7.26 5.52 -2.85
N LEU A 27 6.46 5.25 -3.88
CA LEU A 27 5.69 4.01 -3.96
C LEU A 27 6.58 2.81 -4.30
N GLN A 28 7.66 2.99 -5.08
CA GLN A 28 8.65 1.94 -5.31
C GLN A 28 9.29 1.47 -3.99
N LEU A 29 9.64 2.40 -3.11
CA LEU A 29 10.17 2.09 -1.78
C LEU A 29 9.15 1.33 -0.93
N VAL A 30 7.90 1.80 -0.87
CA VAL A 30 6.84 1.12 -0.11
C VAL A 30 6.64 -0.32 -0.61
N THR A 31 6.51 -0.52 -1.92
CA THR A 31 6.35 -1.86 -2.51
C THR A 31 7.56 -2.75 -2.19
N SER A 32 8.78 -2.23 -2.33
CA SER A 32 10.02 -2.98 -2.05
C SER A 32 10.11 -3.40 -0.58
N LEU A 33 9.76 -2.51 0.36
CA LEU A 33 9.78 -2.81 1.79
C LEU A 33 8.72 -3.84 2.19
N VAL A 34 7.54 -3.80 1.58
CA VAL A 34 6.49 -4.80 1.81
C VAL A 34 6.91 -6.17 1.27
N GLU A 35 7.53 -6.23 0.09
CA GLU A 35 8.05 -7.48 -0.47
C GLU A 35 9.16 -8.09 0.39
N GLN A 36 10.07 -7.28 0.94
CA GLN A 36 11.17 -7.75 1.81
C GLN A 36 10.71 -8.44 3.09
N ILE A 37 9.48 -8.18 3.54
CA ILE A 37 8.89 -8.80 4.74
C ILE A 37 7.84 -9.87 4.40
N ASP A 38 7.83 -10.37 3.16
CA ASP A 38 6.81 -11.30 2.64
C ASP A 38 5.38 -10.81 2.89
N GLY A 39 5.18 -9.50 2.73
CA GLY A 39 3.91 -8.82 2.97
C GLY A 39 3.07 -8.65 1.70
N GLU A 40 1.78 -8.36 1.90
CA GLU A 40 0.84 -8.01 0.84
C GLU A 40 0.40 -6.55 1.00
N LEU A 41 0.54 -5.75 -0.07
CA LEU A 41 0.03 -4.39 -0.17
C LEU A 41 -1.26 -4.35 -1.02
N LYS A 42 -2.32 -3.78 -0.46
CA LYS A 42 -3.58 -3.46 -1.15
C LYS A 42 -3.86 -1.96 -1.06
N MET A 43 -4.45 -1.41 -2.12
CA MET A 43 -4.95 -0.04 -2.14
C MET A 43 -6.42 -0.05 -2.52
N GLU A 44 -7.21 0.74 -1.80
CA GLU A 44 -8.59 1.02 -2.10
C GLU A 44 -8.79 2.53 -2.20
N ASN A 45 -9.73 2.93 -3.05
CA ASN A 45 -10.01 4.34 -3.33
C ASN A 45 -11.50 4.61 -3.10
N ASN A 46 -11.90 4.68 -1.82
CA ASN A 46 -13.28 4.84 -1.40
C ASN A 46 -13.39 6.02 -0.42
N LYS A 47 -13.78 7.19 -0.93
CA LYS A 47 -13.88 8.45 -0.17
C LYS A 47 -12.54 8.89 0.46
N GLY A 48 -11.46 8.73 -0.32
CA GLY A 48 -10.07 8.90 0.09
C GLY A 48 -9.24 7.67 -0.28
N THR A 49 -7.97 7.65 0.09
CA THR A 49 -7.08 6.51 -0.18
C THR A 49 -6.92 5.66 1.07
N ILE A 50 -6.97 4.33 0.91
CA ILE A 50 -6.70 3.38 1.96
C ILE A 50 -5.61 2.43 1.48
N PHE A 51 -4.50 2.37 2.20
CA PHE A 51 -3.46 1.36 2.03
C PHE A 51 -3.55 0.34 3.15
N THR A 52 -3.61 -0.95 2.79
CA THR A 52 -3.60 -2.06 3.73
C THR A 52 -2.36 -2.91 3.47
N ILE A 53 -1.53 -3.07 4.49
CA ILE A 53 -0.33 -3.91 4.48
C ILE A 53 -0.56 -5.06 5.44
N THR A 54 -0.45 -6.30 4.97
CA THR A 54 -0.56 -7.51 5.80
C THR A 54 0.68 -8.35 5.69
N PHE A 55 1.27 -8.74 6.82
CA PHE A 55 2.49 -9.57 6.86
C PHE A 55 2.48 -10.50 8.07
N LYS A 56 3.35 -11.51 8.03
CA LYS A 56 3.53 -12.43 9.16
C LYS A 56 4.29 -11.72 10.28
N GLN A 57 3.89 -11.96 11.52
CA GLN A 57 4.66 -11.48 12.66
C GLN A 57 5.98 -12.26 12.69
N ILE A 58 7.10 -11.55 12.76
CA ILE A 58 8.40 -12.15 13.04
C ILE A 58 8.34 -12.61 14.50
N GLN A 59 8.50 -13.91 14.74
CA GLN A 59 8.67 -14.47 16.08
C GLN A 59 10.10 -14.32 16.54
#